data_AF-A0AAE6G0G3-F1
#
_entry.id   AF-A0AAE6G0G3-F1
#
_cell.length_a   1.000
_cell.length_b   1.000
_cell.length_c   1.000
_cell.angle_alpha   90.00
_cell.angle_beta   90.00
_cell.angle_gamma   90.00
#
_symmetry.space_group_name_H-M   'P 1'
#
loop_
_entity.id
_entity.type
_entity.pdbx_description
1 polymer ?
#
loop_
_entity_poly.entity_id
_entity_poly.type
_entity_poly.pdbx_seq_one_letter_code
_entity_poly.pdbx_strand_id
1 'polypeptide(L)' 'MRRCEKAATLITSNRPVEDWGKLLGDNAAVAAMLDRLLHHAHVFQFGPRCWHTKDTKGAMEVRTSESAG' A
#
# COMPACT_ATOMS: atom_id res chain seq x y z
N MET A 1 -24.29 8.26 6.98
CA MET A 1 -24.03 9.18 5.85
C MET A 1 -23.33 8.41 4.73
N ARG A 2 -23.77 8.56 3.47
CA ARG A 2 -23.14 7.91 2.30
C ARG A 2 -22.00 8.79 1.77
N ARG A 3 -20.81 8.23 1.52
CA ARG A 3 -19.62 8.97 1.04
C ARG A 3 -19.37 8.85 -0.47
N CYS A 4 -19.81 7.76 -1.08
CA CYS A 4 -19.69 7.53 -2.53
C CYS A 4 -20.26 8.73 -3.29
N GLU A 5 -19.45 9.30 -4.20
CA GLU A 5 -19.78 10.48 -5.03
C GLU A 5 -20.11 11.77 -4.26
N LYS A 6 -19.96 11.78 -2.93
CA LYS A 6 -20.33 12.91 -2.06
C LYS A 6 -19.15 13.55 -1.36
N ALA A 7 -18.06 12.79 -1.16
CA ALA A 7 -16.84 13.30 -0.54
C ALA A 7 -15.61 12.51 -1.02
N ALA A 8 -14.48 13.19 -1.13
CA ALA A 8 -13.19 12.56 -1.42
C ALA A 8 -12.84 11.56 -0.30
N THR A 9 -12.31 10.39 -0.69
CA THR A 9 -11.90 9.33 0.23
C THR A 9 -10.47 8.90 -0.12
N LEU A 10 -9.56 8.95 0.85
CA LEU A 10 -8.20 8.44 0.71
C LEU A 10 -8.09 7.08 1.38
N ILE A 11 -7.56 6.09 0.66
CA ILE A 11 -7.34 4.74 1.16
C ILE A 11 -5.87 4.37 0.95
N THR A 12 -5.24 3.81 1.98
CA THR A 12 -3.88 3.28 1.93
C THR A 12 -3.92 1.78 2.19
N SER A 13 -3.24 1.00 1.36
CA SER A 13 -3.07 -0.44 1.58
C SER A 13 -1.61 -0.85 1.41
N ASN A 14 -1.19 -1.83 2.20
CA ASN A 14 0.10 -2.50 2.05
C ASN A 14 0.03 -3.70 1.08
N ARG A 15 -1.13 -3.91 0.43
CA ARG A 15 -1.36 -4.95 -0.57
C ARG A 15 -1.98 -4.35 -1.83
N PRO A 16 -1.63 -4.89 -3.01
CA PRO A 16 -2.24 -4.47 -4.27
C PRO A 16 -3.77 -4.75 -4.22
N VAL A 17 -4.56 -3.96 -4.95
CA VAL A 17 -6.04 -4.02 -4.89
C VAL A 17 -6.58 -5.35 -5.41
N GLU A 18 -5.83 -5.99 -6.29
CA GLU A 18 -6.07 -7.30 -6.88
C GLU A 18 -6.11 -8.42 -5.83
N ASP A 19 -5.38 -8.24 -4.71
CA ASP A 19 -5.36 -9.21 -3.62
C ASP A 19 -6.58 -9.09 -2.69
N TRP A 20 -7.38 -8.03 -2.81
CA TRP A 20 -8.45 -7.76 -1.85
C TRP A 20 -9.58 -8.79 -1.93
N GLY A 21 -9.82 -9.38 -3.11
CA GLY A 21 -10.82 -10.45 -3.26
C GLY A 21 -10.47 -11.66 -2.40
N LYS A 22 -9.21 -12.07 -2.40
CA LYS A 22 -8.70 -13.16 -1.54
C LYS A 22 -8.69 -12.76 -0.06
N LEU A 23 -8.37 -11.51 0.25
CA LEU A 23 -8.32 -11.00 1.62
C LEU A 23 -9.70 -10.96 2.28
N LEU A 24 -10.71 -10.49 1.53
CA LEU A 24 -12.06 -10.24 2.05
C LEU A 24 -13.00 -11.43 1.85
N GLY A 25 -12.59 -12.45 1.09
CA GLY A 25 -13.30 -13.73 0.97
C GLY A 25 -14.51 -13.72 0.03
N ASP A 26 -14.85 -12.57 -0.56
CA ASP A 26 -15.92 -12.45 -1.55
C ASP A 26 -15.44 -11.64 -2.75
N ASN A 27 -14.97 -12.34 -3.78
CA ASN A 27 -14.46 -11.72 -5.00
C ASN A 27 -15.53 -10.88 -5.72
N ALA A 28 -16.80 -11.29 -5.69
CA ALA A 28 -17.86 -10.60 -6.41
C ALA A 28 -18.22 -9.27 -5.71
N ALA A 29 -18.36 -9.30 -4.39
CA ALA A 29 -18.59 -8.09 -3.61
C ALA A 29 -17.40 -7.11 -3.70
N VAL A 30 -16.16 -7.63 -3.65
CA VAL A 30 -14.96 -6.82 -3.79
C VAL A 30 -14.85 -6.19 -5.18
N ALA A 31 -15.16 -6.92 -6.25
CA ALA A 31 -15.19 -6.36 -7.59
C ALA A 31 -16.17 -5.19 -7.71
N ALA A 32 -17.40 -5.36 -7.19
CA ALA A 32 -18.41 -4.29 -7.18
C ALA A 32 -18.02 -3.09 -6.30
N MET A 33 -17.26 -3.31 -5.23
CA MET A 33 -16.70 -2.25 -4.38
C MET A 33 -15.58 -1.50 -5.10
N LEU A 34 -14.64 -2.23 -5.70
CA LEU A 34 -13.50 -1.66 -6.43
C LEU A 34 -13.97 -0.86 -7.64
N ASP A 35 -15.00 -1.33 -8.36
CA ASP A 35 -15.64 -0.58 -9.45
C ASP A 35 -16.02 0.84 -9.00
N ARG A 36 -16.75 0.97 -7.89
CA ARG A 36 -17.15 2.27 -7.34
C ARG A 36 -15.98 3.10 -6.82
N LEU A 37 -14.98 2.46 -6.21
CA LEU A 37 -13.83 3.16 -5.64
C LEU A 37 -12.89 3.68 -6.73
N LEU A 38 -12.69 2.90 -7.79
CA LEU A 38 -11.70 3.18 -8.84
C LEU A 38 -12.28 4.03 -9.99
N HIS A 39 -13.60 4.14 -10.12
CA HIS A 39 -14.26 4.92 -11.17
C HIS A 39 -13.76 6.37 -11.28
N HIS A 40 -13.42 7.00 -10.14
CA HIS A 40 -12.87 8.37 -10.07
C HIS A 40 -11.59 8.47 -9.23
N ALA A 41 -10.84 7.37 -9.05
CA ALA A 41 -9.63 7.39 -8.23
C ALA A 41 -8.34 7.50 -9.04
N HIS A 42 -7.33 8.05 -8.37
CA HIS A 42 -5.94 7.95 -8.79
C HIS A 42 -5.23 6.93 -7.88
N VAL A 43 -4.65 5.88 -8.49
CA VAL A 43 -3.93 4.84 -7.77
C VAL A 43 -2.45 5.20 -7.74
N PHE A 44 -1.91 5.36 -6.52
CA PHE A 44 -0.48 5.61 -6.31
C PHE A 44 0.17 4.36 -5.71
N GLN A 45 1.14 3.80 -6.43
CA GLN A 45 1.97 2.71 -5.92
C GLN A 45 3.22 3.27 -5.26
N PHE A 46 3.38 2.98 -3.97
CA PHE A 46 4.54 3.38 -3.20
C PHE A 46 5.54 2.22 -3.16
N GLY A 47 6.80 2.51 -3.52
CA GLY A 47 7.88 1.52 -3.52
C GLY A 47 8.36 1.11 -2.12
N PRO A 48 9.36 0.22 -2.02
CA PRO A 48 9.79 -0.46 -0.79
C PRO A 48 10.50 0.43 0.24
N ARG A 49 10.46 1.76 0.06
CA ARG A 49 11.11 2.70 0.98
C ARG A 49 10.23 2.87 2.22
N CYS A 50 10.46 2.05 3.24
CA CYS A 50 9.95 2.30 4.57
C CYS A 50 10.67 3.52 5.19
N TRP A 51 9.89 4.51 5.62
CA TRP A 51 10.45 5.68 6.29
C TRP A 51 11.24 5.30 7.55
N HIS A 52 10.74 4.32 8.31
CA HIS A 52 11.35 3.86 9.57
C HIS A 52 12.77 3.32 9.42
N THR A 53 13.13 2.73 8.27
CA THR A 53 14.48 2.16 8.07
C THR A 53 15.49 3.18 7.53
N LYS A 54 15.08 4.43 7.28
CA LYS A 54 16.03 5.49 6.89
C LYS A 54 17.09 5.75 7.96
N ASP A 55 16.71 5.69 9.24
CA ASP A 55 17.64 5.93 10.35
C ASP A 55 18.57 4.74 10.61
N THR A 56 18.19 3.53 10.20
CA THR A 56 18.98 2.30 10.40
C THR A 56 19.93 1.99 9.25
N LYS A 57 19.71 2.51 8.03
CA LYS A 57 20.66 2.33 6.92
C LYS A 57 22.00 3.05 7.16
N GLY A 58 21.99 4.19 7.87
CA GLY A 58 23.24 4.83 8.31
C GLY A 58 24.03 4.01 9.34
N ALA A 59 23.37 3.12 10.09
CA ALA A 59 24.00 2.29 11.11
C ALA A 59 24.43 0.90 10.62
N MET A 60 23.82 0.39 9.55
CA MET A 60 24.09 -0.96 9.02
C MET A 60 25.19 -0.99 7.96
N GLU A 61 25.40 0.11 7.21
CA GLU A 61 26.45 0.17 6.17
C GLU A 61 27.87 0.20 6.76
N VAL A 62 28.05 0.65 8.01
CA VAL A 62 29.35 0.79 8.67
C VAL A 62 29.91 -0.55 9.19
N ARG A 63 29.07 -1.58 9.40
CA ARG A 63 29.50 -2.82 10.07
C ARG A 63 29.98 -3.93 9.13
N THR A 64 29.68 -3.86 7.84
CA THR A 64 30.05 -4.92 6.87
C THR A 64 31.41 -4.70 6.19
N SER A 65 32.09 -3.57 6.41
CA SER A 65 33.39 -3.27 5.82
C SER A 65 34.61 -3.62 6.69
N GLU A 66 34.42 -4.06 7.94
CA GLU A 66 35.52 -4.20 8.92
C GLU A 66 35.90 -5.65 9.28
N SER A 67 35.35 -6.66 8.58
CA SER A 67 35.68 -8.08 8.83
C SER A 67 36.30 -8.80 7.63
N ALA A 68 36.75 -8.04 6.63
CA ALA A 68 37.52 -8.54 5.49
C ALA A 68 38.88 -7.80 5.43
N GLY A 69 39.67 -7.96 6.49
CA GLY A 69 41.04 -7.47 6.61
C GLY A 69 41.89 -8.49 7.34
#